data_AF-A0A849Y1G4-F1
#
_entry.id   AF-A0A849Y1G4-F1
#
_cell.length_a   1.000
_cell.length_b   1.000
_cell.length_c   1.000
_cell.angle_alpha   90.00
_cell.angle_beta   90.00
_cell.angle_gamma   90.00
#
_symmetry.space_group_name_H-M   'P 1'
#
loop_
_entity.id
_entity.type
_entity.pdbx_description
1 polymer ?
#
loop_
_entity_poly.entity_id
_entity_poly.type
_entity_poly.pdbx_seq_one_letter_code
_entity_poly.pdbx_strand_id
1 'polypeptide(L)'
;MNARPIALAVFVAAAAVLPSAEPLDPARFAATVAELTKAPHRLAGTPEGAAAGAFLERELRALKGEVLVQRFTFPQQRVIACYAEFDGKRLPLFPLKPNGLQASATPAAGIEGAAVSVGA
;
A
#
# COMPACT_ATOMS: atom_id res chain seq x y z
N MET A 1 75.54 -3.81 2.67
CA MET A 1 74.74 -3.30 3.82
C MET A 1 74.41 -1.85 3.56
N ASN A 2 73.12 -1.51 3.52
CA ASN A 2 72.53 -0.27 4.03
C ASN A 2 71.05 -0.26 3.64
N ALA A 3 70.23 -0.69 4.60
CA ALA A 3 68.77 -0.73 4.52
C ALA A 3 68.22 0.70 4.45
N ARG A 4 67.37 0.97 3.46
CA ARG A 4 66.57 2.21 3.43
C ARG A 4 65.25 1.95 4.15
N PRO A 5 64.85 2.80 5.11
CA PRO A 5 63.68 2.59 5.93
C PRO A 5 62.40 2.80 5.11
N ILE A 6 61.47 1.89 5.39
CA ILE A 6 60.10 1.79 4.90
C ILE A 6 59.37 3.12 5.13
N ALA A 7 58.92 3.77 4.06
CA ALA A 7 57.96 4.86 4.14
C ALA A 7 56.59 4.25 4.46
N LEU A 8 56.17 4.45 5.71
CA LEU A 8 54.90 4.02 6.28
C LEU A 8 53.76 4.70 5.50
N ALA A 9 53.04 3.93 4.68
CA ALA A 9 51.82 4.38 4.02
C ALA A 9 50.75 4.64 5.08
N VAL A 10 50.49 5.91 5.39
CA VAL A 10 49.35 6.32 6.20
C VAL A 10 48.10 6.14 5.34
N PHE A 11 47.52 4.94 5.39
CA PHE A 11 46.13 4.72 4.99
C PHE A 11 45.24 5.50 5.97
N VAL A 12 44.93 6.74 5.62
CA VAL A 12 43.81 7.45 6.25
C VAL A 12 42.55 6.69 5.84
N ALA A 13 42.06 5.85 6.76
CA ALA A 13 40.76 5.23 6.66
C ALA A 13 39.71 6.36 6.60
N ALA A 14 39.24 6.68 5.41
CA ALA A 14 38.00 7.41 5.22
C ALA A 14 36.88 6.51 5.74
N ALA A 15 36.65 6.55 7.05
CA ALA A 15 35.42 6.04 7.64
C ALA A 15 34.29 6.78 6.95
N ALA A 16 33.60 6.08 6.05
CA ALA A 16 32.40 6.58 5.43
C ALA A 16 31.46 6.98 6.58
N VAL A 17 31.28 8.28 6.77
CA VAL A 17 30.19 8.83 7.56
C VAL A 17 28.94 8.43 6.80
N LEU A 18 28.43 7.23 7.07
CA LEU A 18 27.05 6.91 6.73
C LEU A 18 26.23 7.99 7.42
N PRO A 19 25.41 8.77 6.68
CA PRO A 19 24.54 9.74 7.31
C PRO A 19 23.76 8.97 8.37
N SER A 20 23.88 9.39 9.63
CA SER A 20 23.09 8.82 10.71
C SER A 20 21.64 8.91 10.26
N ALA A 21 20.97 7.77 10.12
CA ALA A 21 19.54 7.77 9.86
C ALA A 21 18.92 8.71 10.90
N GLU A 22 18.22 9.75 10.42
CA GLU A 22 17.53 10.64 11.35
C GLU A 22 16.64 9.78 12.24
N PRO A 23 16.67 9.99 13.57
CA PRO A 23 15.82 9.23 14.45
C PRO A 23 14.36 9.41 14.02
N LEU A 24 13.61 8.31 14.01
CA LEU A 24 12.18 8.34 13.67
C LEU A 24 11.47 9.30 14.63
N ASP A 25 10.83 10.34 14.09
CA ASP A 25 9.97 11.24 14.86
C ASP A 25 8.59 10.57 15.09
N PRO A 26 8.27 10.13 16.33
CA PRO A 26 7.01 9.44 16.61
C PRO A 26 5.79 10.37 16.44
N ALA A 27 5.95 11.67 16.68
CA ALA A 27 4.86 12.63 16.54
C ALA A 27 4.51 12.83 15.07
N ARG A 28 5.52 12.99 14.21
CA ARG A 28 5.32 13.04 12.75
C ARG A 28 4.70 11.75 12.21
N PHE A 29 5.14 10.60 12.70
CA PHE A 29 4.56 9.31 12.31
C PHE A 29 3.08 9.23 12.69
N ALA A 30 2.72 9.54 13.94
CA ALA A 30 1.34 9.52 14.39
C ALA A 30 0.45 10.49 13.60
N ALA A 31 0.92 11.71 13.33
CA ALA A 31 0.21 12.68 12.50
C ALA A 31 -0.01 12.17 11.06
N THR A 32 1.00 11.54 10.47
CA THR A 32 0.92 10.94 9.13
C THR A 32 -0.10 9.81 9.09
N VAL A 33 -0.10 8.93 10.10
CA VAL A 33 -1.09 7.85 10.21
C VAL A 33 -2.50 8.45 10.32
N ALA A 34 -2.71 9.39 11.23
CA ALA A 34 -4.00 10.02 11.45
C ALA A 34 -4.56 10.67 10.17
N GLU A 35 -3.73 11.40 9.44
CA GLU A 35 -4.12 12.05 8.20
C GLU A 35 -4.44 11.05 7.08
N LEU A 36 -3.66 9.97 6.96
CA LEU A 36 -3.93 8.91 5.97
C LEU A 36 -5.16 8.07 6.33
N THR A 37 -5.50 7.91 7.61
CA THR A 37 -6.62 7.07 8.07
C THR A 37 -7.88 7.85 8.41
N LYS A 38 -7.94 9.17 8.20
CA LYS A 38 -9.13 9.98 8.50
C LYS A 38 -10.34 9.65 7.62
N ALA A 39 -10.10 9.19 6.40
CA ALA A 39 -11.14 8.73 5.49
C ALA A 39 -11.43 7.23 5.72
N PRO A 40 -12.67 6.75 5.50
CA PRO A 40 -13.04 5.35 5.71
C PRO A 40 -12.20 4.34 4.91
N HIS A 41 -11.65 4.76 3.77
CA HIS A 41 -10.79 3.95 2.92
C HIS A 41 -9.88 4.81 2.03
N ARG A 42 -8.91 4.16 1.38
CA ARG A 42 -8.02 4.76 0.35
C ARG A 42 -8.08 3.97 -0.96
N LEU A 43 -9.29 3.56 -1.36
CA LEU A 43 -9.49 2.81 -2.60
C LEU A 43 -8.95 3.62 -3.79
N ALA A 44 -8.15 2.97 -4.62
CA ALA A 44 -7.65 3.60 -5.82
C ALA A 44 -8.83 3.94 -6.76
N GLY A 45 -8.75 5.08 -7.45
CA GLY A 45 -9.84 5.58 -8.31
C GLY A 45 -10.99 6.27 -7.58
N THR A 46 -10.91 6.47 -6.25
CA THR A 46 -11.88 7.28 -5.49
C THR A 46 -11.29 8.62 -5.06
N PRO A 47 -12.12 9.63 -4.70
CA PRO A 47 -11.64 10.91 -4.19
C PRO A 47 -10.75 10.78 -2.94
N GLU A 48 -11.05 9.85 -2.03
CA GLU A 48 -10.27 9.58 -0.82
C GLU A 48 -8.89 9.02 -1.16
N GLY A 49 -8.81 8.09 -2.12
CA GLY A 49 -7.53 7.58 -2.63
C GLY A 49 -6.69 8.69 -3.27
N ALA A 50 -7.33 9.57 -4.06
CA ALA A 50 -6.66 10.72 -4.67
C ALA A 50 -6.13 11.71 -3.62
N ALA A 51 -6.92 12.00 -2.58
CA ALA A 51 -6.51 12.87 -1.48
C ALA A 51 -5.31 12.30 -0.70
N ALA A 52 -5.30 11.00 -0.43
CA ALA A 52 -4.16 10.33 0.20
C ALA A 52 -2.90 10.36 -0.69
N GLY A 53 -3.06 10.17 -2.00
CA GLY A 53 -1.96 10.30 -2.96
C GLY A 53 -1.37 11.72 -2.99
N ALA A 54 -2.23 12.74 -3.03
CA ALA A 54 -1.82 14.14 -3.00
C ALA A 54 -1.11 14.52 -1.68
N PHE A 55 -1.59 13.98 -0.55
CA PHE A 55 -0.92 14.11 0.74
C PHE A 55 0.51 13.54 0.67
N LEU A 56 0.67 12.29 0.23
CA LEU A 56 1.98 11.65 0.16
C LEU A 56 2.93 12.36 -0.81
N GLU A 57 2.43 12.77 -1.99
CA GLU A 57 3.23 13.52 -2.95
C GLU A 57 3.78 14.80 -2.32
N ARG A 58 2.96 15.56 -1.59
CA ARG A 58 3.41 16.77 -0.88
C ARG A 58 4.45 16.45 0.19
N GLU A 59 4.21 15.46 1.04
CA GLU A 59 5.15 15.08 2.11
C GLU A 59 6.49 14.59 1.55
N LEU A 60 6.48 13.83 0.45
CA LEU A 60 7.68 13.34 -0.22
C LEU A 60 8.44 14.47 -0.91
N ARG A 61 7.75 15.42 -1.54
CA ARG A 61 8.39 16.59 -2.18
C ARG A 61 9.07 17.53 -1.18
N ALA A 62 8.67 17.51 0.08
CA ALA A 62 9.35 18.25 1.14
C ALA A 62 10.66 17.59 1.60
N LEU A 63 10.92 16.35 1.22
CA LEU A 63 12.17 15.64 1.52
C LEU A 63 13.24 15.93 0.46
N LYS A 64 14.50 15.60 0.80
CA LYS A 64 15.62 15.69 -0.15
C LYS A 64 15.50 14.55 -1.17
N GLY A 65 15.37 14.89 -2.45
CA GLY A 65 15.38 13.91 -3.54
C GLY A 65 14.44 14.30 -4.67
N GLU A 66 14.51 13.53 -5.76
CA GLU A 66 13.56 13.65 -6.86
C GLU A 66 12.32 12.78 -6.58
N VAL A 67 11.13 13.38 -6.75
CA VAL A 67 9.85 12.67 -6.60
C VAL A 67 9.21 12.52 -7.96
N LEU A 68 9.09 11.27 -8.40
CA LEU A 68 8.44 10.88 -9.65
C LEU A 68 7.05 10.33 -9.37
N VAL A 69 6.05 10.83 -10.10
CA VAL A 69 4.66 10.35 -9.99
C VAL A 69 4.33 9.53 -11.23
N GLN A 70 4.20 8.22 -11.05
CA GLN A 70 3.76 7.32 -12.10
C GLN A 70 2.24 7.12 -12.04
N ARG A 71 1.55 7.56 -13.09
CA ARG A 71 0.11 7.33 -13.24
C ARG A 71 -0.12 6.11 -14.11
N PHE A 72 -1.03 5.24 -13.69
CA PHE A 72 -1.47 4.09 -14.47
C PHE A 72 -2.96 3.86 -14.26
N THR A 73 -3.59 3.22 -15.25
CA THR A 73 -4.99 2.81 -15.20
C THR A 73 -5.10 1.37 -14.73
N PHE A 74 -6.10 1.08 -13.92
CA PHE A 74 -6.42 -0.28 -13.50
C PHE A 74 -7.96 -0.42 -13.38
N PRO A 75 -8.51 -1.63 -13.56
CA PRO A 75 -9.94 -1.85 -13.35
C PRO A 75 -10.33 -1.64 -11.88
N GLN A 76 -11.34 -0.81 -11.64
CA GLN A 76 -11.91 -0.63 -10.31
C GLN A 76 -13.19 -1.47 -10.18
N GLN A 77 -13.19 -2.44 -9.27
CA GLN A 77 -14.39 -3.19 -8.94
C GLN A 77 -15.35 -2.33 -8.12
N ARG A 78 -16.58 -2.19 -8.61
CA ARG A 78 -17.70 -1.57 -7.89
C ARG A 78 -18.72 -2.64 -7.51
N VAL A 79 -19.10 -2.65 -6.24
CA VAL A 79 -20.11 -3.59 -5.71
C VAL A 79 -21.46 -2.90 -5.75
N ILE A 80 -22.37 -3.39 -6.58
CA ILE A 80 -23.74 -2.86 -6.69
C ILE A 80 -24.65 -3.55 -5.68
N ALA A 81 -24.58 -4.88 -5.62
CA ALA A 81 -25.27 -5.72 -4.66
C ALA A 81 -24.42 -6.95 -4.35
N CYS A 82 -24.43 -7.40 -3.10
CA CYS A 82 -23.77 -8.64 -2.69
C CYS A 82 -24.52 -9.24 -1.50
N TYR A 83 -25.36 -10.23 -1.78
CA TYR A 83 -26.15 -10.94 -0.79
C TYR A 83 -26.46 -12.35 -1.27
N ALA A 84 -26.82 -13.22 -0.35
CA ALA A 84 -27.50 -14.49 -0.63
C ALA A 84 -28.90 -14.46 -0.01
N GLU A 85 -29.80 -15.26 -0.55
CA GLU A 85 -31.10 -15.52 0.05
C GLU A 85 -31.21 -16.99 0.42
N PHE A 86 -31.60 -17.27 1.66
CA PHE A 86 -31.75 -18.62 2.19
C PHE A 86 -32.95 -18.63 3.15
N ASP A 87 -33.90 -19.54 2.93
CA ASP A 87 -35.16 -19.64 3.69
C ASP A 87 -35.90 -18.29 3.83
N GLY A 88 -35.96 -17.52 2.73
CA GLY A 88 -36.60 -16.20 2.69
C GLY A 88 -35.86 -15.10 3.45
N LYS A 89 -34.65 -15.37 3.97
CA LYS A 89 -33.81 -14.38 4.65
C LYS A 89 -32.68 -13.93 3.74
N ARG A 90 -32.45 -12.62 3.71
CA ARG A 90 -31.32 -12.02 2.99
C ARG A 90 -30.10 -11.94 3.90
N LEU A 91 -29.01 -12.58 3.48
CA LEU A 91 -27.72 -12.60 4.15
C LEU A 91 -26.76 -11.64 3.42
N PRO A 92 -26.24 -10.58 4.06
CA PRO A 92 -25.26 -9.72 3.43
C PRO A 92 -23.96 -10.48 3.20
N LEU A 93 -23.38 -10.34 2.01
CA LEU A 93 -22.11 -10.96 1.64
C LEU A 93 -21.08 -9.89 1.30
N PHE A 94 -19.81 -10.28 1.36
CA PHE A 94 -18.71 -9.49 0.84
C PHE A 94 -18.10 -10.22 -0.35
N PRO A 95 -17.93 -9.55 -1.50
CA PRO A 95 -17.34 -10.20 -2.66
C PRO A 95 -15.89 -10.57 -2.35
N LEU A 96 -15.52 -11.80 -2.66
CA LEU A 96 -14.15 -12.28 -2.51
C LEU A 96 -13.21 -11.43 -3.39
N LYS A 97 -12.04 -11.08 -2.85
CA LYS A 97 -10.96 -10.40 -3.58
C LYS A 97 -9.65 -11.18 -3.46
N PRO A 98 -9.57 -12.42 -4.01
CA PRO A 98 -8.35 -13.20 -3.90
C PRO A 98 -7.28 -12.53 -4.76
N ASN A 99 -6.22 -12.01 -4.12
CA ASN A 99 -5.06 -11.40 -4.79
C ASN A 99 -5.39 -10.26 -5.78
N GLY A 100 -6.48 -9.51 -5.53
CA GLY A 100 -6.90 -8.43 -6.43
C GLY A 100 -7.51 -8.91 -7.76
N LEU A 101 -7.77 -10.21 -7.91
CA LEU A 101 -8.54 -10.72 -9.04
C LEU A 101 -10.01 -10.35 -8.87
N GLN A 102 -10.58 -9.80 -9.94
CA GLN A 102 -12.00 -9.53 -10.01
C GLN A 102 -12.75 -10.86 -10.13
N ALA A 103 -13.49 -11.24 -9.10
CA ALA A 103 -14.39 -12.38 -9.17
C ALA A 103 -15.48 -12.14 -10.23
N SER A 104 -15.90 -13.20 -10.92
CA SER A 104 -17.04 -13.14 -11.83
C SER A 104 -18.27 -12.61 -11.09
N ALA A 105 -18.93 -11.63 -11.68
CA ALA A 105 -20.25 -11.21 -11.23
C ALA A 105 -21.29 -12.25 -11.67
N THR A 106 -22.35 -12.42 -10.89
CA THR A 106 -23.53 -13.16 -11.35
C THR A 106 -24.22 -12.37 -12.47
N PRO A 107 -25.05 -13.03 -13.31
CA PRO A 107 -26.00 -12.31 -14.16
C PRO A 107 -26.87 -11.35 -13.35
N ALA A 108 -27.49 -10.38 -14.02
CA ALA A 108 -28.35 -9.37 -13.36
C ALA A 108 -29.50 -10.00 -12.56
N ALA A 109 -30.01 -11.16 -13.01
CA ALA A 109 -31.05 -11.92 -12.32
C ALA A 109 -30.52 -12.74 -11.12
N GLY A 110 -29.21 -12.78 -10.88
CA GLY A 110 -28.59 -13.64 -9.86
C GLY A 110 -28.33 -15.06 -10.36
N ILE A 111 -27.99 -15.95 -9.42
CA ILE A 111 -27.88 -17.40 -9.63
C ILE A 111 -28.70 -18.06 -8.52
N GLU A 112 -29.55 -19.01 -8.89
CA GLU A 112 -30.41 -19.76 -7.97
C GLU A 112 -30.14 -21.26 -8.12
N GLY A 113 -30.21 -22.00 -7.00
CA GLY A 113 -29.99 -23.43 -7.00
C GLY A 113 -29.89 -24.01 -5.59
N ALA A 114 -29.79 -25.33 -5.50
CA ALA A 114 -29.57 -26.01 -4.24
C ALA A 114 -28.16 -25.72 -3.70
N ALA A 115 -28.05 -25.35 -2.43
CA ALA A 115 -26.77 -25.26 -1.75
C ALA A 115 -26.24 -26.67 -1.46
N VAL A 116 -25.02 -26.96 -1.91
CA VAL A 116 -24.34 -28.24 -1.69
C VAL A 116 -23.14 -28.01 -0.77
N SER A 117 -23.09 -28.72 0.36
CA SER A 117 -21.90 -28.73 1.22
C SER A 117 -20.79 -29.53 0.56
N VAL A 118 -19.61 -28.92 0.40
CA VAL A 118 -18.42 -29.55 -0.19
C VAL A 118 -17.26 -29.69 0.81
N GLY A 119 -17.53 -29.51 2.10
CA GLY A 119 -16.59 -29.67 3.21
C GLY A 119 -17.06 -30.71 4.23
N ALA A 120 -16.12 -31.20 5.05
CA ALA A 120 -16.35 -32.14 6.14
C ALA A 120 -16.52 -31.41 7.49
#